data_AF-A0A804NV92-F1
#
_entry.id   AF-A0A804NV92-F1
#
_cell.length_a   1.000
_cell.length_b   1.000
_cell.length_c   1.000
_cell.angle_alpha   90.00
_cell.angle_beta   90.00
_cell.angle_gamma   90.00
#
_symmetry.space_group_name_H-M   'P 1'
#
loop_
_entity.id
_entity.type
_entity.pdbx_description
1 polymer ?
#
loop_
_entity_poly.entity_id
_entity_poly.type
_entity_poly.pdbx_seq_one_letter_code
_entity_poly.pdbx_strand_id
1 'polypeptide(L)'
;MDVRRLGGRIAAALRALAAGGSLPIPAWITNGLAMISLVLSSCDLLRLCSDRDRRLRFPLGGREFVTVVCQLASIVYLFSPCGTGIPSANPETPACRDQGGSADQTRAAAADAPEALHGGAEGEDEEIVAAVVSGALPSHHLESRLGDCRRAARLRREALRRMTGRGVEGLPLDGMDYQAILGQCCEMPVGYVQMPVGVAGPLLLDGKQYHVPMATTEGCLVASVNRGCRAIAASGGAFSVLLRDAMSRAPVVKLPSIKRAAELKAFVETHTNFETLAAVFNRSSRFGKLQGIHCALAGRNLYMRFTCSTGDAMGMNMVSKGVEDVLGYLQNDFPDMDLISLSGNYCSDKKAAAVNWIEGRGKSVVCEARVKGGVVQSVLKTTVQKLVELNIVKNLAGSAVAGALGGFNAHASNIVTALFIATGQDPAQNVESSQCITMMEAVNDGGDLHISVTMPSIEVGTVGGGTCLASQAACLNLLGVRGPNRDSPGANARILATIVAGSVLAGELSLLAALAAGQLVKSHMKYNRSSKDVPGASAS
;
A
#
# COMPACT_ATOMS: atom_id res chain seq x y z
N MET A 1 26.08 -36.57 14.44
CA MET A 1 25.02 -36.41 15.45
C MET A 1 23.68 -36.48 14.73
N ASP A 2 22.82 -37.41 15.12
CA ASP A 2 21.57 -37.71 14.41
C ASP A 2 20.55 -36.56 14.58
N VAL A 3 20.12 -35.96 13.46
CA VAL A 3 19.31 -34.72 13.40
C VAL A 3 17.99 -34.85 14.17
N ARG A 4 17.44 -36.07 14.27
CA ARG A 4 16.23 -36.35 15.05
C ARG A 4 16.41 -36.18 16.56
N ARG A 5 17.61 -36.48 17.10
CA ARG A 5 17.91 -36.28 18.53
C ARG A 5 18.04 -34.80 18.90
N LEU A 6 18.47 -33.95 17.96
CA LEU A 6 18.57 -32.50 18.19
C LEU A 6 17.19 -31.85 18.28
N GLY A 7 16.29 -32.18 17.34
CA GLY A 7 14.91 -31.66 17.34
C GLY A 7 14.12 -32.04 18.61
N GLY A 8 14.27 -33.29 19.08
CA GLY A 8 13.64 -33.74 20.33
C GLY A 8 14.15 -32.98 21.58
N ARG A 9 15.44 -32.67 21.64
CA ARG A 9 16.03 -31.88 22.75
C ARG A 9 15.57 -30.42 22.73
N ILE A 10 15.44 -29.80 21.55
CA ILE A 10 14.92 -28.44 21.41
C ILE A 10 13.44 -28.38 21.86
N ALA A 11 12.62 -29.33 21.42
CA ALA A 11 11.21 -29.39 21.83
C ALA A 11 11.05 -29.64 23.35
N ALA A 12 11.90 -30.49 23.94
CA ALA A 12 11.91 -30.72 25.38
C ALA A 12 12.34 -29.46 26.17
N ALA A 13 13.35 -28.73 25.69
CA ALA A 13 13.79 -27.47 26.30
C ALA A 13 12.70 -26.39 26.23
N LEU A 14 11.98 -26.26 25.10
CA LEU A 14 10.86 -25.34 24.96
C LEU A 14 9.70 -25.70 25.90
N ARG A 15 9.39 -26.99 26.08
CA ARG A 15 8.37 -27.44 27.05
C ARG A 15 8.81 -27.19 28.49
N ALA A 16 10.09 -27.39 28.82
CA ALA A 16 10.61 -27.11 30.15
C ALA A 16 10.58 -25.60 30.47
N LEU A 17 10.86 -24.74 29.49
CA LEU A 17 10.73 -23.29 29.61
C LEU A 17 9.27 -22.83 29.75
N ALA A 18 8.33 -23.51 29.07
CA ALA A 18 6.89 -23.24 29.22
C ALA A 18 6.31 -23.77 30.54
N ALA A 19 6.92 -24.82 31.13
CA ALA A 19 6.49 -25.42 32.39
C ALA A 19 7.19 -24.81 33.62
N GLY A 20 8.30 -24.09 33.42
CA GLY A 20 8.96 -23.34 34.48
C GLY A 20 8.10 -22.16 34.89
N GLY A 21 7.53 -22.23 36.09
CA GLY A 21 6.75 -21.15 36.69
C GLY A 21 7.44 -19.80 36.49
N SER A 22 6.65 -18.82 36.04
CA SER A 22 7.11 -17.48 35.73
C SER A 22 7.94 -16.90 36.88
N LEU A 23 9.22 -16.63 36.62
CA LEU A 23 9.96 -15.64 37.42
C LEU A 23 9.12 -14.36 37.39
N PRO A 24 8.81 -13.74 38.54
CA PRO A 24 7.86 -12.63 38.64
C PRO A 24 8.53 -11.31 38.22
N ILE A 25 9.14 -11.30 37.04
CA ILE A 25 9.73 -10.11 36.45
C ILE A 25 8.75 -9.58 35.40
N PRO A 26 8.29 -8.33 35.53
CA PRO A 26 7.42 -7.70 34.54
C PRO A 26 8.00 -7.80 33.11
N ALA A 27 7.14 -8.11 32.14
CA ALA A 27 7.54 -8.34 30.74
C ALA A 27 8.30 -7.17 30.12
N TRP A 28 8.02 -5.93 30.54
CA TRP A 28 8.74 -4.75 30.05
C TRP A 28 10.23 -4.73 30.48
N ILE A 29 10.55 -5.28 31.66
CA ILE A 29 11.94 -5.38 32.13
C ILE A 29 12.69 -6.45 31.33
N THR A 30 12.09 -7.62 31.15
CA THR A 30 12.72 -8.71 30.40
C THR A 30 12.86 -8.36 28.92
N ASN A 31 11.87 -7.70 28.31
CA ASN A 31 11.96 -7.16 26.97
C ASN A 31 13.05 -6.09 26.84
N GLY A 32 13.14 -5.19 27.82
CA GLY A 32 14.21 -4.19 27.89
C GLY A 32 15.59 -4.83 27.92
N LEU A 33 15.80 -5.84 28.77
CA LEU A 33 17.06 -6.59 28.86
C LEU A 33 17.38 -7.33 27.56
N ALA A 34 16.38 -7.96 26.93
CA ALA A 34 16.55 -8.65 25.65
C ALA A 34 16.92 -7.67 24.52
N MET A 35 16.30 -6.48 24.48
CA MET A 35 16.65 -5.43 23.53
C MET A 35 18.07 -4.91 23.75
N ILE A 36 18.47 -4.65 25.00
CA ILE A 36 19.83 -4.23 25.33
C ILE A 36 20.85 -5.29 24.89
N SER A 37 20.58 -6.57 25.22
CA SER A 37 21.40 -7.70 24.78
C SER A 37 21.50 -7.81 23.25
N LEU A 38 20.39 -7.63 22.53
CA LEU A 38 20.36 -7.64 21.06
C LEU A 38 21.19 -6.51 20.47
N VAL A 39 21.10 -5.30 21.01
CA VAL A 39 21.87 -4.14 20.55
C VAL A 39 23.36 -4.35 20.82
N LEU A 40 23.74 -4.75 22.05
CA LEU A 40 25.14 -4.97 22.41
C LEU A 40 25.78 -6.07 21.58
N SER A 41 25.08 -7.21 21.41
CA SER A 41 25.58 -8.32 20.60
C SER A 41 25.68 -7.94 19.11
N SER A 42 24.75 -7.15 18.59
CA SER A 42 24.81 -6.66 17.20
C SER A 42 25.96 -5.67 17.01
N CYS A 43 26.20 -4.77 17.96
CA CYS A 43 27.36 -3.88 17.94
C CYS A 43 28.69 -4.66 18.00
N ASP A 44 28.78 -5.68 18.84
CA ASP A 44 29.99 -6.50 18.95
C ASP A 44 30.22 -7.34 17.68
N LEU A 45 29.15 -7.87 17.07
CA LEU A 45 29.22 -8.59 15.81
C LEU A 45 29.64 -7.66 14.65
N LEU A 46 29.11 -6.44 14.60
CA LEU A 46 29.54 -5.43 13.62
C LEU A 46 31.02 -5.07 13.79
N ARG A 47 31.50 -4.90 15.04
CA ARG A 47 32.92 -4.67 15.32
C ARG A 47 33.77 -5.85 14.84
N LEU A 48 33.35 -7.08 15.14
CA LEU A 48 34.02 -8.31 14.69
C LEU A 48 34.06 -8.41 13.16
N CYS A 49 32.99 -8.04 12.45
CA CYS A 49 32.95 -8.04 10.98
C CYS A 49 33.73 -6.87 10.36
N SER A 50 33.90 -5.75 11.07
CA SER A 50 34.61 -4.57 10.58
C SER A 50 36.14 -4.67 10.69
N ASP A 51 36.66 -5.61 11.49
CA ASP A 51 38.09 -5.83 11.70
C ASP A 51 38.71 -6.54 10.48
N ARG A 52 39.28 -5.74 9.56
CA ARG A 52 39.84 -6.23 8.28
C ARG A 52 41.08 -7.11 8.43
N ASP A 53 41.81 -6.97 9.52
CA ASP A 53 43.05 -7.72 9.76
C ASP A 53 42.78 -9.13 10.33
N ARG A 54 41.50 -9.46 10.59
CA ARG A 54 41.12 -10.64 11.35
C ARG A 54 40.44 -11.70 10.48
N ARG A 55 41.08 -12.86 10.36
CA ARG A 55 40.51 -14.03 9.67
C ARG A 55 39.47 -14.71 10.57
N LEU A 56 38.23 -14.90 10.10
CA LEU A 56 37.26 -15.78 10.77
C LEU A 56 37.89 -17.15 10.97
N ARG A 57 38.00 -17.60 12.23
CA ARG A 57 38.48 -18.94 12.58
C ARG A 57 37.28 -19.83 12.86
N PHE A 58 37.33 -21.07 12.36
CA PHE A 58 36.43 -22.13 12.78
C PHE A 58 37.22 -23.18 13.59
N PRO A 59 36.74 -23.56 14.79
CA PRO A 59 35.56 -23.02 15.47
C PRO A 59 35.73 -21.56 15.92
N LEU A 60 34.61 -20.84 16.01
CA LEU A 60 34.56 -19.46 16.53
C LEU A 60 35.23 -19.40 17.90
N GLY A 61 35.93 -18.30 18.18
CA GLY A 61 36.51 -18.07 19.51
C GLY A 61 35.42 -18.02 20.58
N GLY A 62 35.77 -18.27 21.84
CA GLY A 62 34.79 -18.33 22.95
C GLY A 62 33.90 -17.08 23.04
N ARG A 63 34.47 -15.88 22.86
CA ARG A 63 33.71 -14.61 22.84
C ARG A 63 32.74 -14.54 21.65
N GLU A 64 33.19 -14.90 20.44
CA GLU A 64 32.37 -14.85 19.22
C GLU A 64 31.18 -15.81 19.31
N PHE A 65 31.43 -17.03 19.82
CA PHE A 65 30.37 -18.00 20.07
C PHE A 65 29.33 -17.46 21.05
N VAL A 66 29.78 -16.84 22.16
CA VAL A 66 28.87 -16.22 23.14
C VAL A 66 28.08 -15.08 22.52
N THR A 67 28.70 -14.18 21.74
CA THR A 67 28.02 -13.07 21.08
C THR A 67 26.90 -13.56 20.14
N VAL A 68 27.18 -14.57 19.31
CA VAL A 68 26.18 -15.15 18.40
C VAL A 68 25.04 -15.82 19.18
N VAL A 69 25.36 -16.57 20.23
CA VAL A 69 24.34 -17.22 21.08
C VAL A 69 23.46 -16.18 21.79
N CYS A 70 24.04 -15.09 22.33
CA CYS A 70 23.29 -14.00 22.95
C CYS A 70 22.37 -13.29 21.93
N GLN A 71 22.84 -13.04 20.71
CA GLN A 71 22.03 -12.43 19.66
C GLN A 71 20.84 -13.32 19.31
N LEU A 72 21.09 -14.59 19.04
CA LEU A 72 20.04 -15.56 18.69
C LEU A 72 19.03 -15.73 19.84
N ALA A 73 19.50 -15.84 21.08
CA ALA A 73 18.62 -15.94 22.25
C ALA A 73 17.73 -14.70 22.40
N SER A 74 18.28 -13.50 22.16
CA SER A 74 17.53 -12.24 22.25
C SER A 74 16.46 -12.14 21.15
N ILE A 75 16.80 -12.54 19.92
CA ILE A 75 15.84 -12.62 18.80
C ILE A 75 14.73 -13.62 19.14
N VAL A 76 15.08 -14.85 19.51
CA VAL A 76 14.10 -15.89 19.85
C VAL A 76 13.19 -15.43 20.99
N TYR A 77 13.72 -14.76 22.01
CA TYR A 77 12.92 -14.24 23.12
C TYR A 77 11.93 -13.16 22.67
N LEU A 78 12.38 -12.15 21.92
CA LEU A 78 11.53 -11.04 21.46
C LEU A 78 10.43 -11.50 20.49
N PHE A 79 10.69 -12.54 19.69
CA PHE A 79 9.70 -13.13 18.79
C PHE A 79 8.85 -14.25 19.44
N SER A 80 9.19 -14.67 20.65
CA SER A 80 8.37 -15.64 21.40
C SER A 80 7.14 -14.95 22.00
N PRO A 81 6.02 -15.67 22.20
CA PRO A 81 4.82 -15.11 22.82
C PRO A 81 5.05 -14.46 24.20
N CYS A 82 6.10 -14.88 24.93
CA CYS A 82 6.52 -14.27 26.19
C CYS A 82 7.06 -12.84 26.02
N GLY A 83 7.69 -12.51 24.89
CA GLY A 83 8.25 -11.19 24.62
C GLY A 83 7.21 -10.18 24.15
N THR A 84 6.08 -10.62 23.60
CA THR A 84 5.06 -9.71 23.05
C THR A 84 4.01 -9.28 24.06
N GLY A 85 4.10 -9.70 25.32
CA GLY A 85 3.19 -9.27 26.38
C GLY A 85 1.72 -9.58 26.10
N ILE A 86 1.43 -10.49 25.16
CA ILE A 86 0.06 -10.90 24.82
C ILE A 86 -0.44 -11.74 25.99
N PRO A 87 -1.45 -11.27 26.76
CA PRO A 87 -2.01 -12.07 27.84
C PRO A 87 -2.57 -13.37 27.26
N SER A 88 -2.15 -14.50 27.81
CA SER A 88 -2.81 -15.78 27.59
C SER A 88 -4.28 -15.61 27.99
N ALA A 89 -5.18 -15.74 27.01
CA ALA A 89 -6.60 -15.55 27.20
C ALA A 89 -7.14 -16.55 28.23
N ASN A 90 -7.54 -16.05 29.40
CA ASN A 90 -8.38 -16.82 30.31
C ASN A 90 -9.76 -17.04 29.66
N PRO A 91 -10.27 -18.29 29.64
CA PRO A 91 -11.50 -18.63 28.94
C PRO A 91 -12.70 -18.44 29.88
N GLU A 92 -13.37 -17.29 29.84
CA GLU A 92 -14.69 -17.13 30.48
C GLU A 92 -15.36 -15.82 30.08
N THR A 93 -16.15 -15.80 28.99
CA THR A 93 -17.47 -15.14 28.85
C THR A 93 -18.04 -15.32 27.43
N PRO A 94 -19.38 -15.41 27.26
CA PRO A 94 -19.98 -16.34 26.31
C PRO A 94 -20.38 -15.75 24.95
N ALA A 95 -20.47 -16.67 23.99
CA ALA A 95 -20.73 -16.49 22.57
C ALA A 95 -22.02 -15.71 22.25
N CYS A 96 -21.87 -14.64 21.44
CA CYS A 96 -22.97 -14.09 20.66
C CYS A 96 -23.21 -14.98 19.43
N ARG A 97 -24.45 -15.47 19.33
CA ARG A 97 -24.94 -16.34 18.26
C ARG A 97 -24.90 -15.64 16.90
N ASP A 98 -24.34 -16.37 15.94
CA ASP A 98 -24.53 -16.18 14.50
C ASP A 98 -26.00 -16.12 14.13
N GLN A 99 -26.36 -15.13 13.31
CA GLN A 99 -27.51 -15.21 12.41
C GLN A 99 -26.96 -15.27 10.98
N GLY A 100 -26.93 -16.48 10.44
CA GLY A 100 -26.77 -16.71 9.01
C GLY A 100 -28.04 -16.31 8.27
N GLY A 101 -27.87 -15.56 7.19
CA GLY A 101 -28.96 -15.11 6.32
C GLY A 101 -28.45 -14.87 4.90
N SER A 102 -29.00 -15.67 3.99
CA SER A 102 -28.64 -15.88 2.59
C SER A 102 -28.86 -14.68 1.65
N ALA A 103 -28.19 -14.76 0.51
CA ALA A 103 -28.21 -13.90 -0.67
C ALA A 103 -29.57 -13.31 -1.06
N ASP A 104 -29.74 -11.99 -0.86
CA ASP A 104 -30.29 -11.03 -1.82
C ASP A 104 -30.06 -9.57 -1.35
N GLN A 105 -28.80 -9.14 -1.22
CA GLN A 105 -28.45 -7.79 -0.72
C GLN A 105 -28.25 -6.74 -1.83
N THR A 106 -29.08 -6.76 -2.88
CA THR A 106 -29.18 -5.60 -3.79
C THR A 106 -30.46 -4.77 -3.56
N ARG A 107 -31.27 -5.12 -2.56
CA ARG A 107 -32.43 -4.32 -2.10
C ARG A 107 -32.51 -4.14 -0.57
N ALA A 108 -31.52 -4.57 0.19
CA ALA A 108 -31.54 -4.54 1.66
C ALA A 108 -31.04 -3.21 2.28
N ALA A 109 -31.07 -2.10 1.55
CA ALA A 109 -30.87 -0.76 2.14
C ALA A 109 -32.18 -0.07 2.56
N ALA A 110 -33.33 -0.75 2.49
CA ALA A 110 -34.64 -0.13 2.73
C ALA A 110 -35.50 -0.79 3.83
N ALA A 111 -35.04 -1.85 4.51
CA ALA A 111 -35.94 -2.67 5.34
C ALA A 111 -36.03 -2.31 6.83
N ASP A 112 -35.28 -1.32 7.31
CA ASP A 112 -35.46 -0.81 8.69
C ASP A 112 -35.11 0.68 8.76
N ALA A 113 -35.56 1.45 7.77
CA ALA A 113 -35.40 2.91 7.80
C ALA A 113 -36.30 3.45 8.92
N PRO A 114 -35.74 3.87 10.06
CA PRO A 114 -36.57 4.36 11.14
C PRO A 114 -37.09 5.75 10.75
N GLU A 115 -38.30 6.12 11.18
CA GLU A 115 -39.08 7.30 10.71
C GLU A 115 -38.22 8.52 10.30
N ALA A 116 -38.49 9.03 9.09
CA ALA A 116 -37.80 10.17 8.52
C ALA A 116 -38.21 11.48 9.21
N LEU A 117 -37.22 12.26 9.64
CA LEU A 117 -37.43 13.60 10.19
C LEU A 117 -37.37 14.60 9.04
N HIS A 118 -38.52 14.90 8.45
CA HIS A 118 -38.66 15.89 7.39
C HIS A 118 -39.08 17.24 7.98
N GLY A 119 -38.10 18.11 8.22
CA GLY A 119 -38.33 19.49 8.65
C GLY A 119 -36.99 20.23 8.79
N GLY A 120 -36.97 21.52 8.48
CA GLY A 120 -35.77 22.36 8.49
C GLY A 120 -35.83 23.47 9.53
N ALA A 121 -36.55 23.27 10.63
CA ALA A 121 -36.63 24.25 11.71
C ALA A 121 -35.38 24.18 12.59
N GLU A 122 -34.82 25.33 12.99
CA GLU A 122 -33.65 25.40 13.88
C GLU A 122 -33.85 24.63 15.20
N GLY A 123 -35.08 24.55 15.70
CA GLY A 123 -35.41 23.75 16.89
C GLY A 123 -35.25 22.24 16.70
N GLU A 124 -35.53 21.73 15.49
CA GLU A 124 -35.38 20.30 15.18
C GLU A 124 -33.89 19.91 15.09
N ASP A 125 -33.06 20.77 14.49
CA ASP A 125 -31.61 20.58 14.42
C ASP A 125 -30.99 20.47 15.83
N GLU A 126 -31.48 21.28 16.79
CA GLU A 126 -31.04 21.26 18.18
C GLU A 126 -31.37 19.95 18.89
N GLU A 127 -32.60 19.45 18.73
CA GLU A 127 -33.04 18.16 19.29
C GLU A 127 -32.23 16.99 18.71
N ILE A 128 -32.00 17.00 17.39
CA ILE A 128 -31.20 15.98 16.71
C ILE A 128 -29.76 15.99 17.24
N VAL A 129 -29.14 17.18 17.35
CA VAL A 129 -27.79 17.31 17.90
C VAL A 129 -27.75 16.79 19.34
N ALA A 130 -28.70 17.17 20.19
CA ALA A 130 -28.79 16.69 21.57
C ALA A 130 -28.97 15.17 21.64
N ALA A 131 -29.76 14.58 20.73
CA ALA A 131 -29.93 13.13 20.61
C ALA A 131 -28.63 12.41 20.19
N VAL A 132 -27.84 13.02 19.29
CA VAL A 132 -26.53 12.47 18.91
C VAL A 132 -25.53 12.57 20.07
N VAL A 133 -25.49 13.72 20.75
CA VAL A 133 -24.59 13.95 21.90
C VAL A 133 -24.90 13.00 23.06
N SER A 134 -26.19 12.75 23.35
CA SER A 134 -26.62 11.81 24.39
C SER A 134 -26.47 10.33 24.00
N GLY A 135 -26.21 10.03 22.73
CA GLY A 135 -26.13 8.67 22.19
C GLY A 135 -27.49 8.03 21.88
N ALA A 136 -28.60 8.75 22.08
CA ALA A 136 -29.94 8.30 21.70
C ALA A 136 -30.11 8.11 20.18
N LEU A 137 -29.35 8.87 19.38
CA LEU A 137 -29.27 8.73 17.93
C LEU A 137 -27.83 8.44 17.50
N PRO A 138 -27.51 7.24 16.97
CA PRO A 138 -26.17 6.98 16.46
C PRO A 138 -25.86 7.87 15.25
N SER A 139 -24.70 8.52 15.30
CA SER A 139 -24.27 9.50 14.28
C SER A 139 -24.28 8.98 12.84
N HIS A 140 -24.00 7.68 12.61
CA HIS A 140 -23.98 7.08 11.28
C HIS A 140 -25.37 6.88 10.65
N HIS A 141 -26.46 7.13 11.39
CA HIS A 141 -27.83 7.09 10.86
C HIS A 141 -28.33 8.45 10.37
N LEU A 142 -27.60 9.55 10.59
CA LEU A 142 -28.07 10.90 10.25
C LEU A 142 -28.42 11.04 8.76
N GLU A 143 -27.61 10.49 7.86
CA GLU A 143 -27.87 10.52 6.42
C GLU A 143 -29.22 9.84 6.08
N SER A 144 -29.47 8.66 6.66
CA SER A 144 -30.73 7.92 6.46
C SER A 144 -31.95 8.60 7.07
N ARG A 145 -31.80 9.26 8.22
CA ARG A 145 -32.90 9.89 8.98
C ARG A 145 -33.34 11.23 8.42
N LEU A 146 -32.38 12.02 7.96
CA LEU A 146 -32.61 13.40 7.52
C LEU A 146 -32.90 13.49 6.02
N GLY A 147 -32.46 12.51 5.24
CA GLY A 147 -32.54 12.56 3.77
C GLY A 147 -31.69 13.68 3.14
N ASP A 148 -30.89 14.40 3.93
CA ASP A 148 -29.98 15.45 3.50
C ASP A 148 -28.58 15.18 4.08
N CYS A 149 -27.68 14.70 3.23
CA CYS A 149 -26.31 14.34 3.61
C CYS A 149 -25.48 15.56 4.06
N ARG A 150 -25.76 16.76 3.52
CA ARG A 150 -25.05 17.99 3.95
C ARG A 150 -25.54 18.43 5.33
N ARG A 151 -26.85 18.37 5.58
CA ARG A 151 -27.43 18.60 6.92
C ARG A 151 -26.87 17.58 7.91
N ALA A 152 -26.82 16.30 7.55
CA ALA A 152 -26.21 15.25 8.38
C ALA A 152 -24.76 15.57 8.78
N ALA A 153 -23.92 15.97 7.82
CA ALA A 153 -22.55 16.37 8.09
C ALA A 153 -22.45 17.60 9.00
N ARG A 154 -23.33 18.60 8.80
CA ARG A 154 -23.41 19.81 9.65
C ARG A 154 -23.78 19.46 11.10
N LEU A 155 -24.85 18.69 11.30
CA LEU A 155 -25.32 18.33 12.64
C LEU A 155 -24.31 17.44 13.37
N ARG A 156 -23.67 16.51 12.65
CA ARG A 156 -22.57 15.71 13.18
C ARG A 156 -21.41 16.57 13.65
N ARG A 157 -21.01 17.56 12.85
CA ARG A 157 -19.95 18.51 13.20
C ARG A 157 -20.30 19.31 14.46
N GLU A 158 -21.54 19.74 14.61
CA GLU A 158 -22.01 20.45 15.80
C GLU A 158 -22.06 19.54 17.04
N ALA A 159 -22.55 18.31 16.89
CA ALA A 159 -22.50 17.31 17.97
C ALA A 159 -21.06 17.03 18.41
N LEU A 160 -20.13 16.89 17.47
CA LEU A 160 -18.70 16.70 17.75
C LEU A 160 -18.13 17.89 18.54
N ARG A 161 -18.48 19.12 18.18
CA ARG A 161 -18.06 20.34 18.90
C ARG A 161 -18.52 20.31 20.35
N ARG A 162 -19.77 19.91 20.62
CA ARG A 162 -20.32 19.83 21.99
C ARG A 162 -19.69 18.72 22.81
N MET A 163 -19.48 17.54 22.21
CA MET A 163 -18.87 16.39 22.90
C MET A 163 -17.41 16.63 23.27
N THR A 164 -16.66 17.30 22.40
CA THR A 164 -15.20 17.48 22.56
C THR A 164 -14.81 18.83 23.15
N GLY A 165 -15.73 19.81 23.15
CA GLY A 165 -15.43 21.21 23.44
C GLY A 165 -14.53 21.89 22.40
N ARG A 166 -14.29 21.25 21.24
CA ARG A 166 -13.38 21.74 20.20
C ARG A 166 -14.08 21.83 18.85
N GLY A 167 -14.04 23.02 18.24
CA GLY A 167 -14.51 23.22 16.87
C GLY A 167 -13.50 22.71 15.84
N VAL A 168 -13.99 22.42 14.64
CA VAL A 168 -13.16 22.12 13.45
C VAL A 168 -13.17 23.31 12.48
N GLU A 169 -13.01 24.51 13.03
CA GLU A 169 -12.87 25.75 12.24
C GLU A 169 -11.71 25.63 11.25
N GLY A 170 -11.93 26.06 9.99
CA GLY A 170 -10.97 25.86 8.90
C GLY A 170 -11.12 24.53 8.15
N LEU A 171 -11.84 23.54 8.68
CA LEU A 171 -12.30 22.39 7.90
C LEU A 171 -13.56 22.80 7.12
N PRO A 172 -13.51 23.00 5.79
CA PRO A 172 -14.67 23.42 5.03
C PRO A 172 -15.77 22.35 5.06
N LEU A 173 -17.01 22.84 5.11
CA LEU A 173 -18.20 22.01 4.94
C LEU A 173 -18.78 22.20 3.53
N ASP A 174 -18.75 23.42 3.01
CA ASP A 174 -19.33 23.77 1.70
C ASP A 174 -18.38 23.48 0.54
N GLY A 175 -18.93 23.19 -0.64
CA GLY A 175 -18.17 22.90 -1.85
C GLY A 175 -17.89 21.40 -2.08
N MET A 176 -18.33 20.53 -1.18
CA MET A 176 -18.33 19.08 -1.36
C MET A 176 -19.74 18.55 -1.61
N ASP A 177 -19.87 17.65 -2.58
CA ASP A 177 -21.09 16.87 -2.81
C ASP A 177 -21.14 15.68 -1.85
N TYR A 178 -21.85 15.85 -0.72
CA TYR A 178 -22.03 14.79 0.28
C TYR A 178 -22.87 13.62 -0.21
N GLN A 179 -23.71 13.83 -1.24
CA GLN A 179 -24.50 12.76 -1.82
C GLN A 179 -23.62 11.80 -2.63
N ALA A 180 -22.62 12.32 -3.34
CA ALA A 180 -21.70 11.53 -4.15
C ALA A 180 -20.77 10.62 -3.32
N ILE A 181 -20.50 10.95 -2.05
CA ILE A 181 -19.62 10.15 -1.18
C ILE A 181 -20.35 9.05 -0.39
N LEU A 182 -21.67 9.18 -0.22
CA LEU A 182 -22.49 8.25 0.57
C LEU A 182 -22.40 6.83 0.00
N GLY A 183 -21.93 5.88 0.82
CA GLY A 183 -21.78 4.48 0.44
C GLY A 183 -20.71 4.23 -0.64
N GLN A 184 -19.84 5.22 -0.90
CA GLN A 184 -18.81 5.14 -1.95
C GLN A 184 -17.41 5.47 -1.43
N CYS A 185 -17.27 6.55 -0.65
CA CYS A 185 -15.96 7.12 -0.32
C CYS A 185 -15.69 7.30 1.17
N CYS A 186 -16.67 7.81 1.93
CA CYS A 186 -16.49 8.10 3.35
C CYS A 186 -17.83 8.04 4.08
N GLU A 187 -17.86 7.29 5.18
CA GLU A 187 -18.95 7.29 6.14
C GLU A 187 -18.77 8.42 7.17
N MET A 188 -19.87 8.93 7.73
CA MET A 188 -19.87 9.95 8.79
C MET A 188 -19.04 11.23 8.54
N PRO A 189 -19.18 11.89 7.38
CA PRO A 189 -18.39 13.08 7.06
C PRO A 189 -18.72 14.25 8.01
N VAL A 190 -17.70 15.07 8.32
CA VAL A 190 -17.81 16.34 9.09
C VAL A 190 -17.23 17.56 8.34
N GLY A 191 -16.81 17.35 7.10
CA GLY A 191 -16.08 18.30 6.26
C GLY A 191 -15.04 17.58 5.42
N TYR A 192 -14.14 18.33 4.79
CA TYR A 192 -13.10 17.78 3.93
C TYR A 192 -11.80 18.54 4.01
N VAL A 193 -10.69 17.85 3.74
CA VAL A 193 -9.35 18.45 3.75
C VAL A 193 -9.03 18.99 2.35
N GLN A 194 -8.62 20.25 2.27
CA GLN A 194 -8.15 20.85 1.03
C GLN A 194 -6.69 20.46 0.78
N MET A 195 -6.39 19.99 -0.43
CA MET A 195 -5.02 19.71 -0.87
C MET A 195 -4.72 20.48 -2.17
N PRO A 196 -3.64 21.28 -2.22
CA PRO A 196 -3.23 21.96 -3.45
C PRO A 196 -2.88 20.95 -4.55
N VAL A 197 -3.31 21.24 -5.78
CA VAL A 197 -2.96 20.45 -6.98
C VAL A 197 -2.08 21.30 -7.88
N GLY A 198 -0.86 20.83 -8.15
CA GLY A 198 0.01 21.38 -9.18
C GLY A 198 0.03 20.48 -10.42
N VAL A 199 0.49 21.01 -11.54
CA VAL A 199 0.64 20.26 -12.79
C VAL A 199 2.13 20.21 -13.17
N ALA A 200 2.66 18.99 -13.30
CA ALA A 200 3.99 18.76 -13.86
C ALA A 200 3.89 18.36 -15.33
N GLY A 201 4.88 18.75 -16.15
CA GLY A 201 4.97 18.32 -17.54
C GLY A 201 4.99 19.47 -18.56
N PRO A 202 4.71 19.16 -19.85
CA PRO A 202 4.19 17.87 -20.32
C PRO A 202 5.20 16.72 -20.18
N LEU A 203 4.72 15.57 -19.70
CA LEU A 203 5.41 14.28 -19.81
C LEU A 203 5.19 13.73 -21.22
N LEU A 204 6.25 13.67 -22.03
CA LEU A 204 6.21 13.04 -23.35
C LEU A 204 6.44 11.53 -23.17
N LEU A 205 5.37 10.73 -23.24
CA LEU A 205 5.35 9.29 -23.01
C LEU A 205 4.61 8.57 -24.14
N ASP A 206 5.26 7.57 -24.75
CA ASP A 206 4.70 6.79 -25.86
C ASP A 206 4.15 7.66 -27.01
N GLY A 207 4.89 8.74 -27.32
CA GLY A 207 4.53 9.72 -28.35
C GLY A 207 3.40 10.69 -27.98
N LYS A 208 2.85 10.63 -26.75
CA LYS A 208 1.77 11.51 -26.27
C LYS A 208 2.27 12.42 -25.14
N GLN A 209 1.69 13.61 -25.04
CA GLN A 209 2.01 14.57 -23.98
C GLN A 209 0.93 14.54 -22.88
N TYR A 210 1.35 14.34 -21.63
CA TYR A 210 0.46 14.34 -20.47
C TYR A 210 0.83 15.46 -19.51
N HIS A 211 -0.17 16.24 -19.09
CA HIS A 211 -0.05 17.23 -18.02
C HIS A 211 -0.44 16.56 -16.71
N VAL A 212 0.55 16.22 -15.87
CA VAL A 212 0.38 15.32 -14.74
C VAL A 212 -0.08 16.09 -13.50
N PRO A 213 -1.31 15.85 -13.01
CA PRO A 213 -1.79 16.47 -11.78
C PRO A 213 -1.15 15.80 -10.56
N MET A 214 -0.70 16.60 -9.61
CA MET A 214 -0.04 16.17 -8.39
C MET A 214 -0.62 16.93 -7.20
N ALA A 215 -1.32 16.22 -6.31
CA ALA A 215 -1.88 16.77 -5.08
C ALA A 215 -0.86 16.59 -3.95
N THR A 216 -0.32 17.69 -3.41
CA THR A 216 0.74 17.61 -2.40
C THR A 216 0.83 18.88 -1.56
N THR A 217 1.27 18.72 -0.32
CA THR A 217 1.71 19.80 0.56
C THR A 217 3.23 19.95 0.60
N GLU A 218 3.96 19.06 -0.09
CA GLU A 218 5.42 19.11 -0.17
C GLU A 218 5.86 20.13 -1.23
N GLY A 219 6.57 21.18 -0.77
CA GLY A 219 7.19 22.14 -1.67
C GLY A 219 8.23 21.50 -2.58
N CYS A 220 8.45 22.10 -3.75
CA CYS A 220 9.39 21.63 -4.78
C CYS A 220 9.03 20.30 -5.49
N LEU A 221 8.10 19.47 -5.01
CA LEU A 221 7.80 18.18 -5.64
C LEU A 221 7.35 18.33 -7.10
N VAL A 222 6.32 19.14 -7.35
CA VAL A 222 5.80 19.40 -8.71
C VAL A 222 6.88 20.01 -9.62
N ALA A 223 7.65 20.97 -9.09
CA ALA A 223 8.75 21.59 -9.83
C ALA A 223 9.87 20.58 -10.16
N SER A 224 10.14 19.65 -9.26
CA SER A 224 11.12 18.58 -9.45
C SER A 224 10.70 17.64 -10.57
N VAL A 225 9.47 17.11 -10.52
CA VAL A 225 8.94 16.23 -11.58
C VAL A 225 8.88 16.99 -12.91
N ASN A 226 8.48 18.27 -12.90
CA ASN A 226 8.47 19.11 -14.10
C ASN A 226 9.84 19.25 -14.76
N ARG A 227 10.92 19.41 -13.97
CA ARG A 227 12.29 19.41 -14.48
C ARG A 227 12.68 18.07 -15.10
N GLY A 228 12.26 16.96 -14.49
CA GLY A 228 12.41 15.61 -15.03
C GLY A 228 11.71 15.45 -16.39
N CYS A 229 10.43 15.82 -16.48
CA CYS A 229 9.65 15.79 -17.72
C CYS A 229 10.32 16.61 -18.83
N ARG A 230 10.85 17.80 -18.49
CA ARG A 230 11.59 18.63 -19.45
C ARG A 230 12.84 17.94 -19.99
N ALA A 231 13.62 17.29 -19.13
CA ALA A 231 14.84 16.59 -19.55
C ALA A 231 14.51 15.39 -20.46
N ILE A 232 13.46 14.64 -20.13
CA ILE A 232 12.95 13.52 -20.92
C ILE A 232 12.45 14.02 -22.29
N ALA A 233 11.59 15.04 -22.32
CA ALA A 233 11.04 15.59 -23.55
C ALA A 233 12.13 16.17 -24.48
N ALA A 234 13.12 16.88 -23.93
CA ALA A 234 14.26 17.41 -24.69
C ALA A 234 15.16 16.31 -25.30
N SER A 235 15.00 15.06 -24.84
CA SER A 235 15.75 13.91 -25.33
C SER A 235 14.92 12.93 -26.17
N GLY A 236 13.67 13.29 -26.52
CA GLY A 236 12.80 12.50 -27.39
C GLY A 236 11.63 11.81 -26.69
N GLY A 237 11.50 11.95 -25.37
CA GLY A 237 10.43 11.33 -24.60
C GLY A 237 10.84 10.04 -23.89
N ALA A 238 9.87 9.45 -23.19
CA ALA A 238 9.96 8.15 -22.54
C ALA A 238 9.07 7.12 -23.28
N PHE A 239 9.40 5.86 -23.09
CA PHE A 239 8.65 4.71 -23.59
C PHE A 239 8.20 3.85 -22.41
N SER A 240 7.03 3.23 -22.51
CA SER A 240 6.56 2.28 -21.50
C SER A 240 6.11 0.95 -22.10
N VAL A 241 6.23 -0.09 -21.28
CA VAL A 241 5.72 -1.43 -21.57
C VAL A 241 4.97 -1.94 -20.34
N LEU A 242 3.71 -2.32 -20.54
CA LEU A 242 2.92 -3.05 -19.55
C LEU A 242 3.25 -4.54 -19.65
N LEU A 243 3.79 -5.12 -18.57
CA LEU A 243 4.21 -6.51 -18.51
C LEU A 243 3.12 -7.44 -17.97
N ARG A 244 2.28 -6.94 -17.04
CA ARG A 244 1.22 -7.71 -16.39
C ARG A 244 0.05 -6.81 -15.99
N ASP A 245 -1.16 -7.34 -16.08
CA ASP A 245 -2.41 -6.70 -15.65
C ASP A 245 -3.25 -7.73 -14.89
N ALA A 246 -3.08 -7.76 -13.57
CA ALA A 246 -3.62 -8.79 -12.70
C ALA A 246 -3.75 -8.29 -11.25
N MET A 247 -4.98 -8.01 -10.81
CA MET A 247 -5.25 -7.76 -9.39
C MET A 247 -5.34 -9.08 -8.62
N SER A 248 -4.94 -9.08 -7.35
CA SER A 248 -4.86 -10.31 -6.55
C SER A 248 -5.65 -10.27 -5.24
N ARG A 249 -6.19 -11.43 -4.86
CA ARG A 249 -6.76 -11.75 -3.55
C ARG A 249 -6.33 -13.15 -3.15
N ALA A 250 -5.96 -13.34 -1.89
CA ALA A 250 -5.48 -14.63 -1.42
C ALA A 250 -6.17 -15.07 -0.13
N PRO A 251 -7.27 -15.84 -0.20
CA PRO A 251 -7.85 -16.47 0.96
C PRO A 251 -6.88 -17.47 1.59
N VAL A 252 -7.05 -17.68 2.88
CA VAL A 252 -6.45 -18.79 3.62
C VAL A 252 -7.57 -19.69 4.13
N VAL A 253 -7.46 -20.96 3.77
CA VAL A 253 -8.37 -22.01 4.22
C VAL A 253 -7.60 -23.04 5.04
N LYS A 254 -8.26 -23.65 6.00
CA LYS A 254 -7.70 -24.69 6.87
C LYS A 254 -8.41 -26.01 6.62
N LEU A 255 -7.63 -27.08 6.54
CA LEU A 255 -8.13 -28.44 6.37
C LEU A 255 -7.78 -29.32 7.59
N PRO A 256 -8.47 -30.47 7.77
CA PRO A 256 -8.20 -31.37 8.89
C PRO A 256 -6.80 -32.01 8.87
N SER A 257 -6.17 -32.14 7.70
CA SER A 257 -4.84 -32.73 7.57
C SER A 257 -4.05 -32.10 6.43
N ILE A 258 -2.71 -32.26 6.45
CA ILE A 258 -1.85 -31.84 5.34
C ILE A 258 -2.20 -32.59 4.05
N LYS A 259 -2.65 -33.85 4.16
CA LYS A 259 -3.10 -34.66 3.03
C LYS A 259 -4.32 -34.02 2.35
N ARG A 260 -5.33 -33.61 3.13
CA ARG A 260 -6.51 -32.89 2.62
C ARG A 260 -6.16 -31.53 2.00
N ALA A 261 -5.27 -30.77 2.66
CA ALA A 261 -4.80 -29.50 2.11
C ALA A 261 -4.05 -29.67 0.77
N ALA A 262 -3.26 -30.75 0.65
CA ALA A 262 -2.56 -31.10 -0.59
C ALA A 262 -3.51 -31.59 -1.69
N GLU A 263 -4.56 -32.33 -1.35
CA GLU A 263 -5.62 -32.73 -2.28
C GLU A 263 -6.33 -31.48 -2.85
N LEU A 264 -6.67 -30.49 -2.01
CA LEU A 264 -7.26 -29.23 -2.49
C LEU A 264 -6.28 -28.43 -3.37
N LYS A 265 -5.01 -28.33 -2.99
CA LYS A 265 -3.98 -27.69 -3.82
C LYS A 265 -3.90 -28.35 -5.20
N ALA A 266 -3.79 -29.67 -5.24
CA ALA A 266 -3.72 -30.43 -6.49
C ALA A 266 -5.01 -30.25 -7.32
N PHE A 267 -6.17 -30.23 -6.68
CA PHE A 267 -7.45 -29.97 -7.34
C PHE A 267 -7.46 -28.60 -8.02
N VAL A 268 -7.09 -27.53 -7.30
CA VAL A 268 -7.09 -26.15 -7.81
C VAL A 268 -6.08 -25.93 -8.92
N GLU A 269 -4.92 -26.59 -8.86
CA GLU A 269 -3.84 -26.44 -9.86
C GLU A 269 -4.01 -27.36 -11.08
N THR A 270 -4.96 -28.30 -11.06
CA THR A 270 -5.28 -29.15 -12.21
C THR A 270 -6.01 -28.33 -13.27
N HIS A 271 -5.52 -28.33 -14.51
CA HIS A 271 -6.01 -27.49 -15.61
C HIS A 271 -7.52 -27.58 -15.85
N THR A 272 -8.10 -28.80 -15.90
CA THR A 272 -9.53 -29.01 -16.13
C THR A 272 -10.39 -28.43 -15.01
N ASN A 273 -9.91 -28.50 -13.77
CA ASN A 273 -10.60 -27.92 -12.63
C ASN A 273 -10.46 -26.40 -12.65
N PHE A 274 -9.28 -25.87 -13.00
CA PHE A 274 -9.07 -24.43 -13.16
C PHE A 274 -10.08 -23.81 -14.13
N GLU A 275 -10.39 -24.44 -15.27
CA GLU A 275 -11.43 -23.93 -16.20
C GLU A 275 -12.81 -23.83 -15.54
N THR A 276 -13.18 -24.84 -14.74
CA THR A 276 -14.43 -24.84 -13.98
C THR A 276 -14.44 -23.74 -12.92
N LEU A 277 -13.36 -23.60 -12.15
CA LEU A 277 -13.20 -22.56 -11.14
C LEU A 277 -13.20 -21.17 -11.78
N ALA A 278 -12.57 -21.00 -12.94
CA ALA A 278 -12.61 -19.77 -13.72
C ALA A 278 -14.03 -19.45 -14.21
N ALA A 279 -14.80 -20.46 -14.64
CA ALA A 279 -16.19 -20.27 -15.03
C ALA A 279 -17.07 -19.82 -13.85
N VAL A 280 -16.87 -20.38 -12.66
CA VAL A 280 -17.55 -19.94 -11.43
C VAL A 280 -17.15 -18.51 -11.08
N PHE A 281 -15.84 -18.22 -10.99
CA PHE A 281 -15.30 -16.90 -10.67
C PHE A 281 -15.84 -15.82 -11.62
N ASN A 282 -15.81 -16.09 -12.93
CA ASN A 282 -16.14 -15.11 -13.98
C ASN A 282 -17.64 -14.79 -14.06
N ARG A 283 -18.53 -15.54 -13.37
CA ARG A 283 -19.95 -15.18 -13.24
C ARG A 283 -20.16 -13.96 -12.35
N SER A 284 -19.24 -13.72 -11.41
CA SER A 284 -19.32 -12.62 -10.44
C SER A 284 -19.28 -11.22 -11.09
N SER A 285 -18.64 -11.12 -12.27
CA SER A 285 -18.38 -9.86 -12.98
C SER A 285 -18.21 -10.04 -14.48
N ARG A 286 -18.80 -9.14 -15.27
CA ARG A 286 -18.57 -9.07 -16.73
C ARG A 286 -17.16 -8.60 -17.11
N PHE A 287 -16.48 -7.88 -16.23
CA PHE A 287 -15.14 -7.32 -16.48
C PHE A 287 -14.03 -8.16 -15.84
N GLY A 288 -14.35 -8.89 -14.77
CA GLY A 288 -13.44 -9.76 -14.05
C GLY A 288 -13.16 -11.04 -14.83
N LYS A 289 -11.90 -11.30 -15.20
CA LYS A 289 -11.48 -12.60 -15.74
C LYS A 289 -10.39 -13.21 -14.90
N LEU A 290 -10.64 -14.38 -14.33
CA LEU A 290 -9.63 -15.17 -13.61
C LEU A 290 -8.51 -15.57 -14.58
N GLN A 291 -7.27 -15.27 -14.19
CA GLN A 291 -6.07 -15.57 -14.97
C GLN A 291 -5.24 -16.70 -14.37
N GLY A 292 -5.35 -16.94 -13.06
CA GLY A 292 -4.55 -17.94 -12.37
C GLY A 292 -4.86 -18.02 -10.88
N ILE A 293 -4.51 -19.16 -10.29
CA ILE A 293 -4.54 -19.37 -8.83
C ILE A 293 -3.20 -20.01 -8.45
N HIS A 294 -2.42 -19.32 -7.63
CA HIS A 294 -1.15 -19.83 -7.13
C HIS A 294 -1.26 -20.23 -5.66
N CYS A 295 -1.02 -21.52 -5.36
CA CYS A 295 -1.28 -22.08 -4.04
C CYS A 295 0.00 -22.28 -3.23
N ALA A 296 0.04 -21.75 -2.00
CA ALA A 296 1.09 -22.01 -1.02
C ALA A 296 0.54 -22.76 0.20
N LEU A 297 1.26 -23.79 0.68
CA LEU A 297 0.89 -24.58 1.85
C LEU A 297 1.78 -24.24 3.04
N ALA A 298 1.17 -23.99 4.20
CA ALA A 298 1.86 -23.93 5.49
C ALA A 298 1.15 -24.83 6.50
N GLY A 299 1.71 -26.02 6.74
CA GLY A 299 1.07 -27.04 7.56
C GLY A 299 -0.24 -27.52 6.94
N ARG A 300 -1.37 -27.30 7.63
CA ARG A 300 -2.72 -27.65 7.16
C ARG A 300 -3.49 -26.46 6.56
N ASN A 301 -2.81 -25.33 6.40
CA ASN A 301 -3.40 -24.11 5.86
C ASN A 301 -2.96 -23.95 4.40
N LEU A 302 -3.92 -23.70 3.53
CA LEU A 302 -3.72 -23.43 2.10
C LEU A 302 -4.02 -21.96 1.80
N TYR A 303 -3.03 -21.26 1.26
CA TYR A 303 -3.14 -19.90 0.78
C TYR A 303 -3.30 -19.96 -0.73
N MET A 304 -4.46 -19.52 -1.24
CA MET A 304 -4.77 -19.60 -2.67
C MET A 304 -4.73 -18.19 -3.26
N ARG A 305 -3.67 -17.79 -3.94
CA ARG A 305 -3.54 -16.45 -4.53
C ARG A 305 -4.19 -16.39 -5.90
N PHE A 306 -5.42 -15.90 -5.95
CA PHE A 306 -6.15 -15.63 -7.19
C PHE A 306 -5.59 -14.39 -7.86
N THR A 307 -5.47 -14.42 -9.18
CA THR A 307 -5.11 -13.29 -10.03
C THR A 307 -6.14 -13.08 -11.12
N CYS A 308 -6.61 -11.86 -11.30
CA CYS A 308 -7.73 -11.55 -12.16
C CYS A 308 -7.53 -10.18 -12.85
N SER A 309 -7.88 -10.09 -14.14
CA SER A 309 -8.00 -8.79 -14.82
C SER A 309 -9.30 -8.11 -14.43
N THR A 310 -9.27 -6.79 -14.23
CA THR A 310 -10.38 -6.03 -13.60
C THR A 310 -10.95 -4.93 -14.49
N GLY A 311 -10.59 -4.91 -15.78
CA GLY A 311 -10.93 -3.83 -16.69
C GLY A 311 -10.35 -2.50 -16.21
N ASP A 312 -11.18 -1.44 -16.22
CA ASP A 312 -10.79 -0.09 -15.79
C ASP A 312 -10.96 0.15 -14.28
N ALA A 313 -11.42 -0.84 -13.52
CA ALA A 313 -11.43 -0.76 -12.07
C ALA A 313 -10.09 -1.23 -11.50
N MET A 314 -9.69 -0.68 -10.36
CA MET A 314 -8.59 -1.24 -9.56
C MET A 314 -8.95 -2.68 -9.11
N GLY A 315 -10.20 -2.88 -8.67
CA GLY A 315 -10.86 -4.18 -8.71
C GLY A 315 -10.74 -5.07 -7.47
N MET A 316 -10.19 -4.60 -6.33
CA MET A 316 -10.10 -5.42 -5.11
C MET A 316 -11.41 -6.09 -4.68
N ASN A 317 -12.53 -5.35 -4.66
CA ASN A 317 -13.83 -5.91 -4.28
C ASN A 317 -14.37 -6.90 -5.33
N MET A 318 -14.10 -6.62 -6.61
CA MET A 318 -14.48 -7.50 -7.72
C MET A 318 -13.78 -8.87 -7.61
N VAL A 319 -12.48 -8.87 -7.34
CA VAL A 319 -11.72 -10.12 -7.15
C VAL A 319 -12.19 -10.85 -5.89
N SER A 320 -12.46 -10.13 -4.80
CA SER A 320 -12.89 -10.73 -3.53
C SER A 320 -14.24 -11.46 -3.68
N LYS A 321 -15.21 -10.86 -4.38
CA LYS A 321 -16.49 -11.51 -4.71
C LYS A 321 -16.29 -12.79 -5.54
N GLY A 322 -15.48 -12.72 -6.60
CA GLY A 322 -15.20 -13.91 -7.42
C GLY A 322 -14.51 -15.03 -6.63
N VAL A 323 -13.67 -14.68 -5.65
CA VAL A 323 -13.07 -15.66 -4.73
C VAL A 323 -14.12 -16.29 -3.83
N GLU A 324 -15.06 -15.52 -3.25
CA GLU A 324 -16.14 -16.07 -2.42
C GLU A 324 -17.00 -17.08 -3.20
N ASP A 325 -17.36 -16.77 -4.44
CA ASP A 325 -18.12 -17.67 -5.31
C ASP A 325 -17.36 -19.00 -5.53
N VAL A 326 -16.05 -18.92 -5.77
CA VAL A 326 -15.19 -20.11 -5.92
C VAL A 326 -15.08 -20.90 -4.63
N LEU A 327 -14.91 -20.25 -3.49
CA LEU A 327 -14.84 -20.91 -2.18
C LEU A 327 -16.16 -21.63 -1.86
N GLY A 328 -17.30 -21.00 -2.13
CA GLY A 328 -18.62 -21.63 -1.99
C GLY A 328 -18.79 -22.84 -2.90
N TYR A 329 -18.27 -22.79 -4.13
CA TYR A 329 -18.25 -23.93 -5.03
C TYR A 329 -17.35 -25.08 -4.52
N LEU A 330 -16.15 -24.76 -4.03
CA LEU A 330 -15.19 -25.74 -3.49
C LEU A 330 -15.74 -26.47 -2.25
N GLN A 331 -16.62 -25.84 -1.47
CA GLN A 331 -17.23 -26.47 -0.29
C GLN A 331 -18.02 -27.76 -0.62
N ASN A 332 -18.45 -27.95 -1.87
CA ASN A 332 -19.16 -29.16 -2.30
C ASN A 332 -18.24 -30.40 -2.28
N ASP A 333 -16.99 -30.26 -2.74
CA ASP A 333 -16.01 -31.36 -2.80
C ASP A 333 -15.09 -31.39 -1.56
N PHE A 334 -14.98 -30.25 -0.87
CA PHE A 334 -14.18 -30.06 0.34
C PHE A 334 -15.05 -29.51 1.48
N PRO A 335 -16.06 -30.24 1.96
CA PRO A 335 -16.96 -29.78 3.04
C PRO A 335 -16.24 -29.60 4.37
N ASP A 336 -15.04 -30.18 4.52
CA ASP A 336 -14.13 -30.04 5.64
C ASP A 336 -13.19 -28.82 5.54
N MET A 337 -13.36 -27.98 4.51
CA MET A 337 -12.68 -26.70 4.35
C MET A 337 -13.26 -25.65 5.28
N ASP A 338 -12.39 -25.02 6.04
CA ASP A 338 -12.69 -23.89 6.93
C ASP A 338 -12.05 -22.61 6.38
N LEU A 339 -12.86 -21.61 6.02
CA LEU A 339 -12.38 -20.31 5.56
C LEU A 339 -11.94 -19.46 6.76
N ILE A 340 -10.63 -19.40 6.98
CA ILE A 340 -10.06 -18.60 8.08
C ILE A 340 -10.09 -17.10 7.75
N SER A 341 -9.80 -16.73 6.51
CA SER A 341 -9.89 -15.35 6.04
C SER A 341 -9.90 -15.28 4.51
N LEU A 342 -10.72 -14.38 3.95
CA LEU A 342 -10.71 -14.05 2.52
C LEU A 342 -9.40 -13.38 2.07
N SER A 343 -8.64 -12.83 3.02
CA SER A 343 -7.34 -12.18 2.80
C SER A 343 -6.33 -12.67 3.82
N GLY A 344 -5.68 -13.80 3.54
CA GLY A 344 -4.64 -14.43 4.36
C GLY A 344 -3.26 -13.79 4.25
N ASN A 345 -3.17 -12.49 3.93
CA ASN A 345 -1.91 -11.74 3.72
C ASN A 345 -0.94 -12.28 2.64
N TYR A 346 -1.33 -13.27 1.84
CA TYR A 346 -0.52 -13.77 0.71
C TYR A 346 -0.73 -13.00 -0.61
N CYS A 347 -1.77 -12.15 -0.68
CA CYS A 347 -1.88 -11.07 -1.67
C CYS A 347 -1.19 -9.78 -1.19
N SER A 348 -0.89 -9.69 0.12
CA SER A 348 -0.25 -8.57 0.82
C SER A 348 -0.82 -7.20 0.43
N ASP A 349 -1.96 -6.84 1.01
CA ASP A 349 -2.59 -5.53 0.82
C ASP A 349 -2.17 -4.50 1.87
N LYS A 350 -1.83 -3.31 1.40
CA LYS A 350 -1.30 -2.15 2.14
C LYS A 350 -0.06 -2.50 2.96
N LYS A 351 0.78 -3.42 2.47
CA LYS A 351 1.95 -4.01 3.14
C LYS A 351 3.05 -4.35 2.14
N ALA A 352 4.29 -4.00 2.48
CA ALA A 352 5.45 -4.37 1.68
C ALA A 352 5.69 -5.89 1.76
N ALA A 353 5.66 -6.56 0.61
CA ALA A 353 5.94 -8.00 0.53
C ALA A 353 6.67 -8.38 -0.76
N ALA A 354 7.58 -9.35 -0.62
CA ALA A 354 8.35 -9.91 -1.74
C ALA A 354 7.47 -10.61 -2.78
N VAL A 355 6.32 -11.18 -2.40
CA VAL A 355 5.40 -11.80 -3.36
C VAL A 355 4.87 -10.78 -4.36
N ASN A 356 4.57 -9.54 -3.95
CA ASN A 356 4.12 -8.50 -4.87
C ASN A 356 5.30 -7.92 -5.67
N TRP A 357 6.51 -7.98 -5.13
CA TRP A 357 7.73 -7.65 -5.89
C TRP A 357 7.99 -8.64 -7.03
N ILE A 358 7.80 -9.94 -6.77
CA ILE A 358 8.10 -11.03 -7.70
C ILE A 358 6.95 -11.28 -8.67
N GLU A 359 5.73 -11.41 -8.15
CA GLU A 359 4.54 -11.75 -8.96
C GLU A 359 3.81 -10.52 -9.51
N GLY A 360 4.04 -9.34 -8.96
CA GLY A 360 3.25 -8.14 -9.26
C GLY A 360 1.84 -8.18 -8.66
N ARG A 361 1.20 -7.01 -8.59
CA ARG A 361 -0.18 -6.82 -8.10
C ARG A 361 -0.79 -5.57 -8.71
N GLY A 362 -1.87 -5.69 -9.47
CA GLY A 362 -2.42 -4.59 -10.26
C GLY A 362 -1.74 -4.54 -11.62
N LYS A 363 -1.03 -3.46 -11.95
CA LYS A 363 -0.37 -3.24 -13.23
C LYS A 363 1.15 -3.24 -13.05
N SER A 364 1.84 -4.12 -13.78
CA SER A 364 3.31 -4.16 -13.84
C SER A 364 3.78 -3.39 -15.06
N VAL A 365 4.54 -2.31 -14.83
CA VAL A 365 4.99 -1.39 -15.88
C VAL A 365 6.49 -1.19 -15.79
N VAL A 366 7.15 -1.19 -16.95
CA VAL A 366 8.51 -0.66 -17.12
C VAL A 366 8.41 0.62 -17.93
N CYS A 367 9.11 1.67 -17.51
CA CYS A 367 9.24 2.90 -18.27
C CYS A 367 10.73 3.26 -18.41
N GLU A 368 11.15 3.68 -19.60
CA GLU A 368 12.53 4.05 -19.88
C GLU A 368 12.64 5.34 -20.68
N ALA A 369 13.80 6.00 -20.58
CA ALA A 369 14.18 7.12 -21.42
C ALA A 369 15.68 7.10 -21.70
N ARG A 370 16.06 7.60 -22.88
CA ARG A 370 17.45 7.95 -23.19
C ARG A 370 17.59 9.47 -23.12
N VAL A 371 18.39 9.96 -22.18
CA VAL A 371 18.61 11.37 -21.91
C VAL A 371 19.95 11.81 -22.48
N LYS A 372 19.93 12.77 -23.40
CA LYS A 372 21.15 13.25 -24.08
C LYS A 372 22.13 13.86 -23.08
N GLY A 373 23.43 13.61 -23.22
CA GLY A 373 24.46 14.16 -22.32
C GLY A 373 24.41 15.68 -22.18
N GLY A 374 24.19 16.38 -23.29
CA GLY A 374 24.01 17.84 -23.29
C GLY A 374 22.78 18.30 -22.47
N VAL A 375 21.71 17.50 -22.42
CA VAL A 375 20.52 17.77 -21.59
C VAL A 375 20.81 17.46 -20.11
N VAL A 376 21.53 16.38 -19.81
CA VAL A 376 22.00 16.07 -18.45
C VAL A 376 22.83 17.24 -17.88
N GLN A 377 23.73 17.81 -18.67
CA GLN A 377 24.54 18.95 -18.23
C GLN A 377 23.73 20.25 -18.15
N SER A 378 22.94 20.57 -19.17
CA SER A 378 22.26 21.87 -19.27
C SER A 378 20.99 21.97 -18.42
N VAL A 379 20.18 20.92 -18.31
CA VAL A 379 18.91 20.91 -17.58
C VAL A 379 19.08 20.34 -16.17
N LEU A 380 19.78 19.21 -16.05
CA LEU A 380 19.94 18.48 -14.79
C LEU A 380 21.15 18.95 -13.97
N LYS A 381 22.06 19.73 -14.57
CA LYS A 381 23.23 20.36 -13.94
C LYS A 381 24.19 19.34 -13.29
N THR A 382 24.35 18.18 -13.92
CA THR A 382 25.24 17.09 -13.48
C THR A 382 25.89 16.40 -14.70
N THR A 383 26.58 15.27 -14.49
CA THR A 383 27.13 14.42 -15.55
C THR A 383 26.51 13.03 -15.53
N VAL A 384 26.58 12.32 -16.67
CA VAL A 384 26.08 10.94 -16.80
C VAL A 384 26.76 10.02 -15.79
N GLN A 385 28.09 10.10 -15.69
CA GLN A 385 28.91 9.26 -14.81
C GLN A 385 28.51 9.43 -13.34
N LYS A 386 28.29 10.67 -12.89
CA LYS A 386 27.84 10.96 -11.52
C LYS A 386 26.46 10.38 -11.23
N LEU A 387 25.55 10.42 -12.19
CA LEU A 387 24.21 9.84 -12.04
C LEU A 387 24.25 8.32 -11.93
N VAL A 388 25.02 7.67 -12.80
CA VAL A 388 25.20 6.21 -12.78
C VAL A 388 25.82 5.75 -11.46
N GLU A 389 26.93 6.38 -11.04
CA GLU A 389 27.58 6.07 -9.76
C GLU A 389 26.63 6.30 -8.58
N LEU A 390 25.93 7.44 -8.55
CA LEU A 390 24.97 7.74 -7.49
C LEU A 390 23.84 6.71 -7.44
N ASN A 391 23.28 6.29 -8.56
CA ASN A 391 22.21 5.28 -8.58
C ASN A 391 22.70 3.95 -7.99
N ILE A 392 23.90 3.49 -8.40
CA ILE A 392 24.51 2.27 -7.88
C ILE A 392 24.72 2.36 -6.37
N VAL A 393 25.37 3.42 -5.89
CA VAL A 393 25.74 3.53 -4.47
C VAL A 393 24.53 3.82 -3.58
N LYS A 394 23.63 4.72 -4.01
CA LYS A 394 22.48 5.16 -3.21
C LYS A 394 21.29 4.21 -3.32
N ASN A 395 20.78 4.00 -4.53
CA ASN A 395 19.52 3.29 -4.75
C ASN A 395 19.69 1.77 -4.73
N LEU A 396 20.82 1.25 -5.23
CA LEU A 396 21.07 -0.20 -5.20
C LEU A 396 21.77 -0.62 -3.90
N ALA A 397 23.01 -0.19 -3.69
CA ALA A 397 23.80 -0.59 -2.54
C ALA A 397 23.23 -0.05 -1.21
N GLY A 398 22.82 1.23 -1.18
CA GLY A 398 22.20 1.83 0.00
C GLY A 398 20.91 1.12 0.42
N SER A 399 20.02 0.83 -0.53
CA SER A 399 18.80 0.04 -0.25
C SER A 399 19.11 -1.40 0.17
N ALA A 400 20.14 -2.03 -0.39
CA ALA A 400 20.58 -3.36 0.02
C ALA A 400 21.11 -3.38 1.46
N VAL A 401 21.94 -2.41 1.84
CA VAL A 401 22.43 -2.25 3.23
C VAL A 401 21.27 -2.00 4.20
N ALA A 402 20.24 -1.27 3.77
CA ALA A 402 19.04 -1.01 4.57
C ALA A 402 18.06 -2.21 4.65
N GLY A 403 18.24 -3.25 3.84
CA GLY A 403 17.29 -4.37 3.74
C GLY A 403 15.93 -3.95 3.15
N ALA A 404 15.92 -2.96 2.24
CA ALA A 404 14.68 -2.44 1.67
C ALA A 404 13.96 -3.50 0.81
N LEU A 405 12.68 -3.75 1.12
CA LEU A 405 11.84 -4.67 0.35
C LEU A 405 11.09 -3.91 -0.76
N GLY A 406 11.52 -4.13 -2.01
CA GLY A 406 10.88 -3.59 -3.21
C GLY A 406 11.14 -2.11 -3.51
N GLY A 407 12.11 -1.48 -2.84
CA GLY A 407 12.35 -0.03 -2.91
C GLY A 407 13.77 0.37 -3.29
N PHE A 408 14.25 -0.06 -4.45
CA PHE A 408 15.57 0.32 -5.00
C PHE A 408 15.46 1.60 -5.84
N ASN A 409 14.94 2.66 -5.23
CA ASN A 409 14.64 3.95 -5.84
C ASN A 409 14.95 5.11 -4.88
N ALA A 410 14.77 6.35 -5.34
CA ALA A 410 15.04 7.54 -4.57
C ALA A 410 13.82 8.03 -3.77
N HIS A 411 12.67 8.20 -4.42
CA HIS A 411 11.43 8.70 -3.79
C HIS A 411 10.15 8.36 -4.57
N ALA A 412 10.05 7.19 -5.21
CA ALA A 412 8.89 6.81 -6.02
C ALA A 412 7.55 7.06 -5.29
N SER A 413 7.53 6.77 -3.98
CA SER A 413 6.40 7.01 -3.07
C SER A 413 5.84 8.44 -3.09
N ASN A 414 6.68 9.47 -3.19
CA ASN A 414 6.19 10.85 -3.17
C ASN A 414 5.40 11.16 -4.44
N ILE A 415 5.85 10.64 -5.60
CA ILE A 415 5.18 10.85 -6.88
C ILE A 415 3.89 10.03 -6.93
N VAL A 416 3.95 8.74 -6.59
CA VAL A 416 2.79 7.84 -6.58
C VAL A 416 1.69 8.42 -5.69
N THR A 417 2.02 8.79 -4.44
CA THR A 417 1.05 9.38 -3.50
C THR A 417 0.41 10.64 -4.07
N ALA A 418 1.19 11.55 -4.67
CA ALA A 418 0.67 12.81 -5.20
C ALA A 418 -0.29 12.61 -6.38
N LEU A 419 0.01 11.67 -7.28
CA LEU A 419 -0.90 11.30 -8.38
C LEU A 419 -2.12 10.56 -7.85
N PHE A 420 -1.97 9.68 -6.85
CA PHE A 420 -3.04 8.87 -6.30
C PHE A 420 -4.12 9.74 -5.66
N ILE A 421 -3.71 10.69 -4.82
CA ILE A 421 -4.63 11.67 -4.21
C ILE A 421 -5.29 12.53 -5.29
N ALA A 422 -4.52 12.99 -6.29
CA ALA A 422 -5.06 13.82 -7.38
C ALA A 422 -6.08 13.07 -8.25
N THR A 423 -5.92 11.76 -8.44
CA THR A 423 -6.74 10.97 -9.37
C THR A 423 -7.74 10.05 -8.69
N GLY A 424 -7.85 10.08 -7.37
CA GLY A 424 -8.88 9.35 -6.61
C GLY A 424 -8.57 7.88 -6.39
N GLN A 425 -7.30 7.52 -6.35
CA GLN A 425 -6.84 6.20 -5.92
C GLN A 425 -6.76 6.14 -4.38
N ASP A 426 -6.67 4.94 -3.81
CA ASP A 426 -6.47 4.76 -2.37
C ASP A 426 -5.01 5.09 -2.00
N PRO A 427 -4.74 6.15 -1.20
CA PRO A 427 -3.38 6.53 -0.85
C PRO A 427 -2.62 5.45 -0.06
N ALA A 428 -3.31 4.53 0.61
CA ALA A 428 -2.65 3.43 1.33
C ALA A 428 -2.06 2.37 0.40
N GLN A 429 -2.55 2.26 -0.85
CA GLN A 429 -1.97 1.37 -1.88
C GLN A 429 -0.62 1.88 -2.41
N ASN A 430 -0.17 3.04 -1.94
CA ASN A 430 1.16 3.56 -2.20
C ASN A 430 2.26 2.58 -1.73
N VAL A 431 2.02 1.76 -0.70
CA VAL A 431 3.03 0.83 -0.16
C VAL A 431 3.51 -0.16 -1.24
N GLU A 432 2.59 -0.74 -2.00
CA GLU A 432 2.88 -1.65 -3.12
C GLU A 432 3.15 -0.89 -4.41
N SER A 433 2.35 0.15 -4.69
CA SER A 433 2.46 0.89 -5.95
C SER A 433 3.77 1.67 -6.09
N SER A 434 4.46 1.91 -4.98
CA SER A 434 5.80 2.52 -4.96
C SER A 434 6.94 1.53 -5.05
N GLN A 435 6.62 0.22 -5.13
CA GLN A 435 7.66 -0.77 -5.40
C GLN A 435 8.29 -0.44 -6.75
N CYS A 436 9.58 -0.11 -6.72
CA CYS A 436 10.28 0.40 -7.88
C CYS A 436 11.77 0.07 -7.77
N ILE A 437 12.33 -0.44 -8.87
CA ILE A 437 13.78 -0.47 -9.11
C ILE A 437 14.13 0.54 -10.19
N THR A 438 15.07 1.43 -9.87
CA THR A 438 15.61 2.42 -10.80
C THR A 438 16.97 1.97 -11.31
N MET A 439 17.12 1.91 -12.63
CA MET A 439 18.37 1.59 -13.30
C MET A 439 18.86 2.80 -14.09
N MET A 440 20.18 3.00 -14.08
CA MET A 440 20.85 4.08 -14.81
C MET A 440 22.14 3.53 -15.40
N GLU A 441 22.30 3.69 -16.71
CA GLU A 441 23.46 3.21 -17.45
C GLU A 441 23.95 4.28 -18.42
N ALA A 442 25.27 4.35 -18.61
CA ALA A 442 25.86 5.20 -19.62
C ALA A 442 25.80 4.48 -20.96
N VAL A 443 25.22 5.11 -21.97
CA VAL A 443 25.04 4.56 -23.33
C VAL A 443 25.68 5.49 -24.37
N ASN A 444 25.77 5.06 -25.62
CA ASN A 444 26.43 5.80 -26.71
C ASN A 444 27.86 6.22 -26.32
N ASP A 445 28.70 5.23 -25.99
CA ASP A 445 30.09 5.43 -25.53
C ASP A 445 30.23 6.32 -24.29
N GLY A 446 29.19 6.34 -23.45
CA GLY A 446 29.13 7.14 -22.23
C GLY A 446 28.72 8.60 -22.44
N GLY A 447 28.29 8.95 -23.65
CA GLY A 447 27.79 10.28 -24.00
C GLY A 447 26.38 10.56 -23.47
N ASP A 448 25.52 9.53 -23.38
CA ASP A 448 24.12 9.66 -23.00
C ASP A 448 23.78 8.79 -21.79
N LEU A 449 22.67 9.11 -21.13
CA LEU A 449 22.15 8.34 -20.00
C LEU A 449 20.94 7.52 -20.45
N HIS A 450 20.96 6.21 -20.27
CA HIS A 450 19.75 5.41 -20.20
C HIS A 450 19.26 5.37 -18.77
N ILE A 451 17.97 5.62 -18.55
CA ILE A 451 17.31 5.48 -17.26
C ILE A 451 16.04 4.66 -17.45
N SER A 452 15.77 3.76 -16.51
CA SER A 452 14.49 3.05 -16.44
C SER A 452 13.99 2.90 -15.01
N VAL A 453 12.66 2.75 -14.89
CA VAL A 453 11.98 2.34 -13.67
C VAL A 453 11.13 1.12 -13.97
N THR A 454 11.22 0.10 -13.12
CA THR A 454 10.36 -1.08 -13.16
C THR A 454 9.50 -1.11 -11.93
N MET A 455 8.18 -1.06 -12.12
CA MET A 455 7.17 -0.95 -11.07
C MET A 455 6.18 -2.12 -11.19
N PRO A 456 6.35 -3.20 -10.40
CA PRO A 456 5.60 -4.44 -10.61
C PRO A 456 4.14 -4.39 -10.12
N SER A 457 3.79 -3.40 -9.26
CA SER A 457 2.55 -3.45 -8.47
C SER A 457 1.74 -2.15 -8.43
N ILE A 458 1.56 -1.47 -9.57
CA ILE A 458 0.78 -0.23 -9.62
C ILE A 458 -0.73 -0.55 -9.53
N GLU A 459 -1.35 -0.23 -8.40
CA GLU A 459 -2.77 -0.45 -8.14
C GLU A 459 -3.58 0.80 -8.48
N VAL A 460 -4.10 0.87 -9.70
CA VAL A 460 -4.88 2.02 -10.19
C VAL A 460 -6.17 1.59 -10.89
N GLY A 461 -7.17 2.45 -10.81
CA GLY A 461 -8.42 2.36 -11.57
C GLY A 461 -8.88 3.74 -12.03
N THR A 462 -9.70 3.76 -13.08
CA THR A 462 -10.37 4.98 -13.58
C THR A 462 -11.89 4.92 -13.36
N VAL A 463 -12.35 3.87 -12.66
CA VAL A 463 -13.74 3.62 -12.26
C VAL A 463 -13.77 3.10 -10.82
N GLY A 464 -14.72 3.63 -10.05
CA GLY A 464 -15.00 3.23 -8.66
C GLY A 464 -14.23 4.04 -7.62
N GLY A 465 -14.68 3.96 -6.36
CA GLY A 465 -14.07 4.67 -5.22
C GLY A 465 -13.96 6.18 -5.47
N GLY A 466 -12.82 6.76 -5.11
CA GLY A 466 -12.58 8.21 -5.20
C GLY A 466 -12.52 8.77 -6.63
N THR A 467 -12.50 7.94 -7.67
CA THR A 467 -12.42 8.40 -9.07
C THR A 467 -13.68 9.15 -9.53
N CYS A 468 -14.81 9.00 -8.83
CA CYS A 468 -16.07 9.70 -9.14
C CYS A 468 -16.15 11.12 -8.58
N LEU A 469 -15.32 11.46 -7.59
CA LEU A 469 -15.29 12.79 -6.97
C LEU A 469 -14.92 13.85 -8.00
N ALA A 470 -15.58 15.01 -7.96
CA ALA A 470 -15.47 16.02 -9.03
C ALA A 470 -14.02 16.45 -9.33
N SER A 471 -13.22 16.73 -8.30
CA SER A 471 -11.81 17.14 -8.46
C SER A 471 -10.94 16.03 -9.03
N GLN A 472 -11.10 14.80 -8.54
CA GLN A 472 -10.36 13.62 -8.99
C GLN A 472 -10.74 13.23 -10.42
N ALA A 473 -12.03 13.27 -10.73
CA ALA A 473 -12.58 13.09 -12.06
C ALA A 473 -12.04 14.11 -13.06
N ALA A 474 -11.89 15.39 -12.65
CA ALA A 474 -11.28 16.42 -13.48
C ALA A 474 -9.80 16.14 -13.76
N CYS A 475 -9.04 15.64 -12.76
CA CYS A 475 -7.65 15.24 -12.93
C CYS A 475 -7.50 14.03 -13.86
N LEU A 476 -8.38 13.02 -13.75
CA LEU A 476 -8.42 11.91 -14.70
C LEU A 476 -8.79 12.36 -16.12
N ASN A 477 -9.64 13.38 -16.25
CA ASN A 477 -10.00 13.98 -17.54
C ASN A 477 -8.82 14.73 -18.16
N LEU A 478 -8.04 15.46 -17.36
CA LEU A 478 -6.80 16.12 -17.79
C LEU A 478 -5.79 15.13 -18.39
N LEU A 479 -5.73 13.92 -17.83
CA LEU A 479 -4.90 12.83 -18.33
C LEU A 479 -5.52 12.07 -19.53
N GLY A 480 -6.78 12.35 -19.88
CA GLY A 480 -7.48 11.67 -20.98
C GLY A 480 -7.92 10.23 -20.66
N VAL A 481 -8.03 9.85 -19.38
CA VAL A 481 -8.30 8.47 -18.94
C VAL A 481 -9.52 8.36 -18.02
N ARG A 482 -10.39 9.37 -17.95
CA ARG A 482 -11.56 9.35 -17.08
C ARG A 482 -12.56 8.25 -17.45
N GLY A 483 -12.98 7.46 -16.46
CA GLY A 483 -14.07 6.50 -16.60
C GLY A 483 -13.67 5.23 -17.36
N PRO A 484 -14.66 4.38 -17.69
CA PRO A 484 -14.42 3.14 -18.42
C PRO A 484 -14.11 3.42 -19.88
N ASN A 485 -13.19 2.66 -20.46
CA ASN A 485 -12.98 2.65 -21.89
C ASN A 485 -14.00 1.73 -22.55
N ARG A 486 -14.83 2.27 -23.44
CA ARG A 486 -15.94 1.53 -24.07
C ARG A 486 -15.46 0.52 -25.12
N ASP A 487 -14.40 0.87 -25.86
CA ASP A 487 -13.91 0.08 -26.98
C ASP A 487 -12.92 -1.00 -26.52
N SER A 488 -12.11 -0.68 -25.51
CA SER A 488 -11.11 -1.59 -24.96
C SER A 488 -11.11 -1.54 -23.43
N PRO A 489 -11.98 -2.31 -22.76
CA PRO A 489 -12.06 -2.34 -21.30
C PRO A 489 -10.69 -2.56 -20.64
N GLY A 490 -10.33 -1.69 -19.71
CA GLY A 490 -9.04 -1.67 -19.01
C GLY A 490 -7.95 -0.84 -19.68
N ALA A 491 -8.16 -0.32 -20.89
CA ALA A 491 -7.18 0.54 -21.53
C ALA A 491 -6.91 1.84 -20.76
N ASN A 492 -7.94 2.46 -20.17
CA ASN A 492 -7.75 3.71 -19.42
C ASN A 492 -6.95 3.47 -18.13
N ALA A 493 -7.24 2.38 -17.39
CA ALA A 493 -6.46 2.01 -16.22
C ALA A 493 -5.01 1.63 -16.56
N ARG A 494 -4.77 0.96 -17.69
CA ARG A 494 -3.42 0.65 -18.17
C ARG A 494 -2.64 1.94 -18.52
N ILE A 495 -3.27 2.88 -19.23
CA ILE A 495 -2.66 4.18 -19.55
C ILE A 495 -2.37 4.98 -18.26
N LEU A 496 -3.28 4.97 -17.29
CA LEU A 496 -3.03 5.61 -16.00
C LEU A 496 -1.79 5.01 -15.30
N ALA A 497 -1.64 3.69 -15.32
CA ALA A 497 -0.47 3.02 -14.75
C ALA A 497 0.84 3.41 -15.46
N THR A 498 0.82 3.56 -16.79
CA THR A 498 2.02 4.01 -17.53
C THR A 498 2.34 5.48 -17.26
N ILE A 499 1.34 6.34 -17.10
CA ILE A 499 1.53 7.74 -16.68
C ILE A 499 2.14 7.81 -15.28
N VAL A 500 1.68 6.97 -14.34
CA VAL A 500 2.28 6.87 -13.00
C VAL A 500 3.76 6.48 -13.10
N ALA A 501 4.09 5.42 -13.84
CA ALA A 501 5.47 4.97 -14.02
C ALA A 501 6.35 6.03 -14.71
N GLY A 502 5.87 6.68 -15.77
CA GLY A 502 6.60 7.75 -16.45
C GLY A 502 6.80 9.00 -15.58
N SER A 503 5.85 9.29 -14.68
CA SER A 503 5.98 10.37 -13.71
C SER A 503 7.02 10.03 -12.64
N VAL A 504 7.07 8.78 -12.19
CA VAL A 504 8.11 8.28 -11.27
C VAL A 504 9.48 8.36 -11.94
N LEU A 505 9.61 7.92 -13.19
CA LEU A 505 10.86 8.05 -13.98
C LEU A 505 11.36 9.51 -14.00
N ALA A 506 10.46 10.46 -14.26
CA ALA A 506 10.78 11.89 -14.26
C ALA A 506 11.21 12.40 -12.87
N GLY A 507 10.50 11.98 -11.81
CA GLY A 507 10.82 12.31 -10.42
C GLY A 507 12.20 11.79 -10.01
N GLU A 508 12.46 10.50 -10.25
CA GLU A 508 13.72 9.82 -9.96
C GLU A 508 14.90 10.50 -10.66
N LEU A 509 14.78 10.73 -11.97
CA LEU A 509 15.81 11.43 -12.76
C LEU A 509 16.14 12.80 -12.15
N SER A 510 15.11 13.56 -11.78
CA SER A 510 15.27 14.91 -11.24
C SER A 510 15.91 14.88 -9.85
N LEU A 511 15.41 14.06 -8.92
CA LEU A 511 15.96 14.01 -7.57
C LEU A 511 17.41 13.53 -7.56
N LEU A 512 17.71 12.44 -8.29
CA LEU A 512 19.08 11.93 -8.39
C LEU A 512 20.02 12.97 -8.99
N ALA A 513 19.58 13.74 -9.98
CA ALA A 513 20.35 14.86 -10.49
C ALA A 513 20.57 15.98 -9.48
N ALA A 514 19.54 16.35 -8.71
CA ALA A 514 19.67 17.36 -7.65
C ALA A 514 20.67 16.93 -6.55
N LEU A 515 20.66 15.64 -6.20
CA LEU A 515 21.60 15.03 -5.26
C LEU A 515 23.03 15.02 -5.84
N ALA A 516 23.21 14.55 -7.06
CA ALA A 516 24.51 14.51 -7.74
C ALA A 516 25.14 15.92 -7.93
N ALA A 517 24.30 16.94 -8.09
CA ALA A 517 24.70 18.34 -8.19
C ALA A 517 24.87 19.06 -6.84
N GLY A 518 24.49 18.43 -5.71
CA GLY A 518 24.51 19.07 -4.39
C GLY A 518 23.48 20.20 -4.20
N GLN A 519 22.40 20.20 -4.99
CA GLN A 519 21.41 21.29 -5.06
C GLN A 519 20.12 21.04 -4.25
N LEU A 520 19.98 19.88 -3.62
CA LEU A 520 18.76 19.47 -2.94
C LEU A 520 18.34 20.49 -1.86
N VAL A 521 19.22 20.76 -0.89
CA VAL A 521 18.94 21.67 0.24
C VAL A 521 18.59 23.07 -0.25
N LYS A 522 19.34 23.60 -1.23
CA LYS A 522 19.10 24.92 -1.81
C LYS A 522 17.71 25.03 -2.45
N SER A 523 17.27 23.97 -3.13
CA SER A 523 15.94 23.90 -3.75
C SER A 523 14.84 23.88 -2.70
N HIS A 524 14.94 23.02 -1.68
CA HIS A 524 13.97 23.01 -0.58
C HIS A 524 13.88 24.36 0.14
N MET A 525 15.00 25.00 0.45
CA MET A 525 15.00 26.31 1.12
C MET A 525 14.35 27.42 0.27
N LYS A 526 14.45 27.32 -1.06
CA LYS A 526 13.82 28.28 -1.98
C LYS A 526 12.30 28.11 -2.03
N TYR A 527 11.79 26.88 -2.01
CA TYR A 527 10.35 26.60 -2.18
C TYR A 527 9.58 26.49 -0.86
N ASN A 528 10.24 26.13 0.25
CA ASN A 528 9.58 25.96 1.56
C ASN A 528 9.60 27.23 2.42
N ARG A 529 10.35 28.28 2.06
CA ARG A 529 10.24 29.56 2.77
C ARG A 529 8.88 30.19 2.46
N SER A 530 7.95 30.04 3.39
CA SER A 530 6.98 31.09 3.69
C SER A 530 7.80 32.34 4.02
N SER A 531 7.99 33.24 3.06
CA SER A 531 8.44 34.60 3.39
C SER A 531 7.31 35.43 4.01
N LYS A 532 6.16 34.82 4.33
CA LYS A 532 5.00 35.48 4.92
C LYS A 532 4.98 35.43 6.45
N ASP A 533 5.59 34.41 7.07
CA ASP A 533 5.47 34.20 8.53
C ASP A 533 6.73 34.56 9.33
N VAL A 534 7.62 35.39 8.79
CA VAL A 534 8.66 36.03 9.60
C VAL A 534 8.21 37.46 9.92
N PRO A 535 7.48 37.71 11.03
CA PRO A 535 7.29 39.06 11.51
C PRO A 535 8.67 39.63 11.85
N GLY A 536 9.15 40.57 11.03
CA GLY A 536 10.41 41.31 11.26
C GLY A 536 11.50 41.20 10.18
N ALA A 537 11.32 40.46 9.07
CA ALA A 537 12.35 40.37 8.02
C ALA A 537 12.31 41.52 6.97
N SER A 538 11.48 42.55 7.19
CA SER A 538 11.49 43.77 6.38
C SER A 538 11.85 44.99 7.24
N ALA A 539 12.99 44.94 7.91
CA ALA A 539 13.63 46.09 8.54
C ALA A 539 15.12 45.81 8.81
N SER A 540 15.93 45.70 7.75
CA SER A 540 17.36 46.01 7.79
C SER A 540 17.90 46.23 6.38
#